data_AF-A0A2S4YJ74-F1
#
_entry.id   AF-A0A2S4YJ74-F1
#
_cell.length_a   1.000
_cell.length_b   1.000
_cell.length_c   1.000
_cell.angle_alpha   90.00
_cell.angle_beta   90.00
_cell.angle_gamma   90.00
#
_symmetry.space_group_name_H-M   'P 1'
#
loop_
_entity.id
_entity.type
_entity.pdbx_description
1 polymer ?
#
loop_
_entity_poly.entity_id
_entity_poly.type
_entity_poly.pdbx_seq_one_letter_code
_entity_poly.pdbx_strand_id
1 'polypeptide(L)'
;MTTNADTPQVKRRRRAPAGAAVLREDVTEAIRAAVFEELAAVGYARMSIEGIARRAGVGKTAVYRRWRSKLHLVLDLVSAIAVQGLPAPDTGSLEGDLRLLYEVTSRALRHPVAGQIIPDLQAEAARNPDIAEAMQKALREGQDSVASGIVAAAVARGEIGAAIDTDLALDLISGPLYWRAVVVRGPKLPKGYLAGLARATAGALRAL
;
A
#
# COMPACT_ATOMS: atom_id res chain seq x y z
N MET A 1 65.44 1.34 31.04
CA MET A 1 64.08 1.62 31.54
C MET A 1 63.48 2.67 30.62
N THR A 2 62.43 2.45 29.83
CA THR A 2 61.42 1.38 29.74
C THR A 2 60.89 1.37 28.31
N THR A 3 60.91 0.19 27.69
CA THR A 3 60.36 -0.11 26.36
C THR A 3 58.84 -0.25 26.48
N ASN A 4 58.05 0.61 25.82
CA ASN A 4 56.60 0.40 25.70
C ASN A 4 56.34 -0.42 24.44
N ALA A 5 55.93 -1.67 24.65
CA ALA A 5 55.53 -2.60 23.62
C ALA A 5 54.15 -2.20 23.07
N ASP A 6 54.10 -1.97 21.76
CA ASP A 6 52.90 -1.77 20.99
C ASP A 6 52.11 -3.09 20.94
N THR A 7 50.91 -3.10 21.53
CA THR A 7 50.06 -4.31 21.58
C THR A 7 49.01 -4.21 20.47
N PRO A 8 48.93 -5.16 19.52
CA PRO A 8 47.98 -5.06 18.42
C PRO A 8 46.54 -5.25 18.93
N GLN A 9 45.72 -4.21 18.78
CA GLN A 9 44.27 -4.28 19.03
C GLN A 9 43.62 -5.25 18.02
N VAL A 10 43.12 -6.36 18.54
CA VAL A 10 42.31 -7.32 17.79
C VAL A 10 40.98 -6.66 17.42
N LYS A 11 40.81 -6.26 16.15
CA LYS A 11 39.52 -5.84 15.59
C LYS A 11 38.50 -6.96 15.80
N ARG A 12 37.56 -6.80 16.75
CA ARG A 12 36.40 -7.70 16.91
C ARG A 12 35.59 -7.68 15.61
N ARG A 13 35.75 -8.71 14.78
CA ARG A 13 34.85 -9.00 13.67
C ARG A 13 33.43 -9.13 14.23
N ARG A 14 32.57 -8.15 13.94
CA ARG A 14 31.12 -8.24 14.16
C ARG A 14 30.62 -9.48 13.40
N ARG A 15 30.25 -10.54 14.12
CA ARG A 15 29.68 -11.74 13.52
C ARG A 15 28.37 -11.34 12.84
N ALA A 16 28.23 -11.66 11.55
CA ALA A 16 26.97 -11.54 10.84
C ALA A 16 25.90 -12.37 11.58
N PRO A 17 24.69 -11.85 11.77
CA PRO A 17 23.73 -12.49 12.64
C PRO A 17 23.18 -13.75 11.95
N ALA A 18 23.40 -14.92 12.55
CA ALA A 18 22.99 -16.21 12.00
C ALA A 18 21.52 -16.52 12.29
N GLY A 19 20.81 -17.05 11.28
CA GLY A 19 19.64 -17.95 11.34
C GLY A 19 18.36 -17.51 12.06
N ALA A 20 18.45 -17.04 13.31
CA ALA A 20 17.33 -16.63 14.16
C ALA A 20 17.05 -15.12 14.11
N ALA A 21 18.03 -14.33 13.65
CA ALA A 21 17.92 -12.88 13.52
C ALA A 21 17.33 -12.42 12.18
N VAL A 22 17.31 -13.32 11.19
CA VAL A 22 16.67 -13.05 9.90
C VAL A 22 15.18 -13.35 10.05
N LEU A 23 14.34 -12.37 9.74
CA LEU A 23 12.90 -12.58 9.70
C LEU A 23 12.60 -13.62 8.63
N ARG A 24 12.03 -14.74 9.04
CA ARG A 24 11.61 -15.77 8.08
C ARG A 24 10.34 -15.31 7.37
N GLU A 25 10.35 -15.39 6.04
CA GLU A 25 9.26 -14.96 5.16
C GLU A 25 8.01 -15.83 5.32
N ASP A 26 8.19 -17.14 5.51
CA ASP A 26 7.10 -18.09 5.78
C ASP A 26 6.23 -17.67 6.97
N VAL A 27 6.86 -17.15 8.03
CA VAL A 27 6.17 -16.64 9.21
C VAL A 27 5.50 -15.28 8.94
N THR A 28 6.10 -14.43 8.11
CA THR A 28 5.49 -13.16 7.71
C THR A 28 4.18 -13.43 6.96
N GLU A 29 4.22 -14.35 5.98
CA GLU A 29 3.04 -14.73 5.20
C GLU A 29 1.97 -15.43 6.05
N ALA A 30 2.36 -16.30 6.99
CA ALA A 30 1.42 -16.91 7.94
C ALA A 30 0.70 -15.86 8.80
N ILE A 31 1.42 -14.82 9.25
CA ILE A 31 0.82 -13.71 10.00
C ILE A 31 -0.11 -12.89 9.11
N ARG A 32 0.27 -12.58 7.87
CA ARG A 32 -0.60 -11.87 6.91
C ARG A 32 -1.89 -12.64 6.66
N ALA A 33 -1.81 -13.96 6.43
CA ALA A 33 -2.97 -14.84 6.29
C ALA A 33 -3.89 -14.79 7.52
N ALA A 34 -3.31 -14.89 8.71
CA ALA A 34 -4.05 -14.83 9.97
C ALA A 34 -4.75 -13.47 10.22
N VAL A 35 -4.17 -12.37 9.75
CA VAL A 35 -4.84 -11.05 9.80
C VAL A 35 -6.09 -11.06 8.95
N PHE A 36 -6.05 -11.65 7.76
CA PHE A 36 -7.24 -11.76 6.91
C PHE A 36 -8.35 -12.57 7.58
N GLU A 37 -8.00 -13.71 8.16
CA GLU A 37 -8.97 -14.55 8.87
C GLU A 37 -9.56 -13.86 10.10
N GLU A 38 -8.74 -13.21 10.92
CA GLU A 38 -9.20 -12.51 12.12
C GLU A 38 -10.07 -11.31 11.75
N LEU A 39 -9.67 -10.52 10.75
CA LEU A 39 -10.47 -9.42 10.27
C LEU A 39 -11.82 -9.91 9.71
N ALA A 40 -11.83 -10.95 8.87
CA ALA A 40 -13.07 -11.49 8.33
C ALA A 40 -14.00 -12.02 9.43
N ALA A 41 -13.44 -12.56 10.53
CA ALA A 41 -14.21 -13.10 11.64
C ALA A 41 -14.77 -12.02 12.57
N VAL A 42 -13.99 -10.99 12.92
CA VAL A 42 -14.36 -10.05 13.98
C VAL A 42 -14.35 -8.56 13.58
N GLY A 43 -13.87 -8.21 12.40
CA GLY A 43 -13.69 -6.82 11.93
C GLY A 43 -12.50 -6.10 12.57
N TYR A 44 -12.08 -4.96 12.02
CA TYR A 44 -10.87 -4.26 12.47
C TYR A 44 -10.93 -3.83 13.95
N ALA A 45 -12.11 -3.37 14.40
CA ALA A 45 -12.32 -2.87 15.75
C ALA A 45 -12.06 -3.94 16.82
N ARG A 46 -12.56 -5.17 16.63
CA ARG A 46 -12.42 -6.27 17.59
C ARG A 46 -11.17 -7.13 17.35
N MET A 47 -10.49 -6.97 16.22
CA MET A 47 -9.25 -7.68 15.93
C MET A 47 -8.16 -7.38 16.97
N SER A 48 -7.46 -8.42 17.41
CA SER A 48 -6.38 -8.38 18.40
C SER A 48 -5.10 -9.03 17.89
N ILE A 49 -3.94 -8.58 18.37
CA ILE A 49 -2.65 -9.21 18.04
C ILE A 49 -2.59 -10.63 18.60
N GLU A 50 -3.19 -10.89 19.76
CA GLU A 50 -3.35 -12.21 20.35
C GLU A 50 -4.18 -13.13 19.46
N GLY A 51 -5.27 -12.62 18.89
CA GLY A 51 -6.10 -13.32 17.91
C GLY A 51 -5.33 -13.74 16.68
N ILE A 52 -4.61 -12.78 16.09
CA ILE A 52 -3.75 -13.00 14.92
C ILE A 52 -2.65 -14.01 15.23
N ALA A 53 -1.92 -13.84 16.33
CA ALA A 53 -0.82 -14.71 16.71
C ALA A 53 -1.28 -16.17 16.89
N ARG A 54 -2.45 -16.37 17.52
CA ARG A 54 -3.07 -17.68 17.69
C ARG A 54 -3.39 -18.36 16.36
N ARG A 55 -3.98 -17.62 15.42
CA ARG A 55 -4.32 -18.14 14.08
C ARG A 55 -3.07 -18.46 13.26
N ALA A 56 -2.06 -17.60 13.32
CA ALA A 56 -0.78 -17.80 12.62
C ALA A 56 0.09 -18.90 13.25
N GLY A 57 -0.27 -19.45 14.41
CA GLY A 57 0.54 -20.44 15.13
C GLY A 57 1.86 -19.87 15.66
N VAL A 58 1.90 -18.57 15.98
CA VAL A 58 3.12 -17.88 16.44
C VAL A 58 2.92 -17.18 17.78
N GLY A 59 4.02 -16.84 18.46
CA GLY A 59 3.97 -16.02 19.67
C GLY A 59 3.75 -14.52 19.37
N LYS A 60 3.15 -13.79 20.31
CA LYS A 60 2.92 -12.33 20.23
C LYS A 60 4.20 -11.55 19.88
N THR A 61 5.34 -11.96 20.44
CA THR A 61 6.65 -11.36 20.17
C THR A 61 7.08 -11.48 18.71
N ALA A 62 6.69 -12.54 18.01
CA ALA A 62 7.00 -12.72 16.59
C ALA A 62 6.24 -11.73 15.69
N VAL A 63 5.03 -11.33 16.09
CA VAL A 63 4.25 -10.28 15.43
C VAL A 63 4.86 -8.92 15.72
N TYR A 64 5.13 -8.57 16.98
CA TYR A 64 5.70 -7.25 17.32
C TYR A 64 7.09 -7.00 16.78
N ARG A 65 7.90 -8.06 16.60
CA ARG A 65 9.22 -7.93 15.97
C ARG A 65 9.13 -7.47 14.51
N ARG A 66 8.01 -7.72 13.84
CA ARG A 66 7.76 -7.35 12.44
C ARG A 66 6.94 -6.06 12.33
N TRP A 67 5.92 -5.92 13.17
CA TRP A 67 5.02 -4.77 13.15
C TRP A 67 4.88 -4.17 14.54
N ARG A 68 5.23 -2.89 14.66
CA ARG A 68 5.18 -2.16 15.93
C ARG A 68 3.76 -2.02 16.51
N SER A 69 2.71 -2.18 15.70
CA SER A 69 1.32 -2.16 16.17
C SER A 69 0.36 -2.87 15.20
N LYS A 70 -0.88 -3.10 15.66
CA LYS A 70 -2.00 -3.63 14.84
C LYS A 70 -2.20 -2.79 13.57
N LEU A 71 -2.13 -1.47 13.70
CA LEU A 71 -2.24 -0.54 12.57
C LEU A 71 -1.16 -0.80 11.52
N HIS A 72 0.10 -0.92 11.93
CA HIS A 72 1.22 -1.13 11.00
C HIS A 72 1.09 -2.44 10.24
N LEU A 73 0.63 -3.48 10.92
CA LEU A 73 0.36 -4.78 10.31
C LEU A 73 -0.73 -4.69 9.25
N VAL A 74 -1.83 -3.99 9.54
CA VAL A 74 -2.93 -3.84 8.58
C VAL A 74 -2.55 -2.95 7.41
N LEU A 75 -1.83 -1.84 7.65
CA LEU A 75 -1.37 -0.97 6.57
C LEU A 75 -0.40 -1.69 5.63
N ASP A 76 0.56 -2.43 6.18
CA ASP A 76 1.47 -3.25 5.37
C ASP A 76 0.71 -4.31 4.55
N LEU A 77 -0.42 -4.82 5.06
CA LEU A 77 -1.27 -5.75 4.33
C LEU A 77 -2.07 -5.08 3.20
N VAL A 78 -2.64 -3.90 3.47
CA VAL A 78 -3.34 -3.09 2.46
C VAL A 78 -2.37 -2.64 1.37
N SER A 79 -1.17 -2.20 1.75
CA SER A 79 -0.10 -1.89 0.82
C SER A 79 0.31 -3.10 0.00
N ALA A 80 0.47 -4.29 0.58
CA ALA A 80 0.80 -5.50 -0.20
C ALA A 80 -0.31 -5.89 -1.21
N ILE A 81 -1.58 -5.66 -0.89
CA ILE A 81 -2.70 -5.88 -1.82
C ILE A 81 -2.74 -4.81 -2.92
N ALA A 82 -2.49 -3.54 -2.56
CA ALA A 82 -2.49 -2.42 -3.49
C ALA A 82 -1.26 -2.43 -4.42
N VAL A 83 -0.11 -2.85 -3.89
CA VAL A 83 1.22 -2.84 -4.51
C VAL A 83 1.55 -4.23 -5.06
N GLN A 84 0.60 -4.94 -5.68
CA GLN A 84 0.99 -6.02 -6.59
C GLN A 84 1.63 -5.44 -7.85
N GLY A 85 2.83 -4.87 -7.68
CA GLY A 85 3.98 -4.82 -8.58
C GLY A 85 3.73 -4.59 -10.06
N LEU A 86 2.72 -3.81 -10.44
CA LEU A 86 2.57 -3.47 -11.83
C LEU A 86 3.51 -2.31 -12.14
N PRO A 87 4.44 -2.47 -13.10
CA PRO A 87 5.17 -1.32 -13.61
C PRO A 87 4.16 -0.28 -14.10
N ALA A 88 4.55 0.99 -14.06
CA ALA A 88 3.74 2.04 -14.66
C ALA A 88 3.33 1.61 -16.07
N PRO A 89 2.01 1.57 -16.37
CA PRO A 89 1.55 1.29 -17.72
C PRO A 89 2.25 2.21 -18.71
N ASP A 90 2.78 1.63 -19.79
CA ASP A 90 3.35 2.37 -20.92
C ASP A 90 2.68 1.91 -22.21
N THR A 91 1.40 2.27 -22.33
CA THR A 91 0.58 1.99 -23.51
C THR A 91 0.83 2.98 -24.64
N GLY A 92 1.67 4.00 -24.41
CA GLY A 92 1.92 5.11 -25.32
C GLY A 92 0.86 6.20 -25.31
N SER A 93 -0.11 6.18 -24.38
CA SER A 93 -1.11 7.24 -24.23
C SER A 93 -1.63 7.37 -22.80
N LEU A 94 -1.90 8.60 -22.34
CA LEU A 94 -2.44 8.87 -21.01
C LEU A 94 -3.76 8.12 -20.75
N GLU A 95 -4.68 8.11 -21.72
CA GLU A 95 -5.96 7.39 -21.58
C GLU A 95 -5.75 5.88 -21.45
N GLY A 96 -4.81 5.30 -22.22
CA GLY A 96 -4.50 3.88 -22.14
C GLY A 96 -3.87 3.49 -20.81
N ASP A 97 -2.96 4.34 -20.31
CA ASP A 97 -2.27 4.12 -19.05
C ASP A 97 -3.24 4.20 -17.87
N LEU A 98 -4.10 5.22 -17.85
CA LEU A 98 -5.17 5.38 -16.86
C LEU A 98 -6.16 4.22 -16.89
N ARG A 99 -6.52 3.73 -18.08
CA ARG A 99 -7.43 2.58 -18.20
C ARG A 99 -6.83 1.33 -17.55
N LEU A 100 -5.56 1.03 -17.80
CA LEU A 100 -4.90 -0.13 -17.17
C LEU A 100 -4.81 0.04 -15.66
N LEU A 101 -4.43 1.23 -15.18
CA LEU A 101 -4.44 1.53 -13.75
C LEU A 101 -5.82 1.29 -13.14
N TYR A 102 -6.88 1.77 -13.78
CA TYR A 102 -8.25 1.61 -13.31
C TYR A 102 -8.72 0.16 -13.31
N GLU A 103 -8.35 -0.64 -14.32
CA GLU A 103 -8.67 -2.07 -14.35
C GLU A 103 -8.06 -2.82 -13.16
N VAL A 104 -6.81 -2.52 -12.85
CA VAL A 104 -6.05 -3.12 -11.75
C VAL A 104 -6.62 -2.68 -10.41
N THR A 105 -6.68 -1.38 -10.18
CA THR A 105 -7.17 -0.79 -8.92
C THR A 105 -8.61 -1.24 -8.64
N SER A 106 -9.44 -1.31 -9.68
CA SER A 106 -10.81 -1.79 -9.53
C SER A 106 -10.90 -3.26 -9.15
N ARG A 107 -9.96 -4.12 -9.61
CA ARG A 107 -9.88 -5.52 -9.17
C ARG A 107 -9.40 -5.61 -7.72
N ALA A 108 -8.38 -4.84 -7.36
CA ALA A 108 -7.86 -4.81 -5.99
C ALA A 108 -8.93 -4.35 -4.99
N LEU A 109 -9.66 -3.28 -5.29
CA LEU A 109 -10.73 -2.76 -4.42
C LEU A 109 -11.95 -3.69 -4.32
N ARG A 110 -12.19 -4.54 -5.33
CA ARG A 110 -13.22 -5.59 -5.27
C ARG A 110 -12.79 -6.83 -4.48
N HIS A 111 -11.53 -6.93 -4.11
CA HIS A 111 -11.09 -8.05 -3.27
C HIS A 111 -11.88 -8.01 -1.96
N PRO A 112 -12.53 -9.11 -1.53
CA PRO A 112 -13.45 -9.11 -0.38
C PRO A 112 -12.82 -8.51 0.88
N VAL A 113 -11.53 -8.80 1.08
CA VAL A 113 -10.76 -8.25 2.19
C VAL A 113 -10.58 -6.73 2.05
N ALA A 114 -10.19 -6.21 0.88
CA ALA A 114 -9.97 -4.79 0.70
C ALA A 114 -11.28 -4.01 0.92
N GLY A 115 -12.40 -4.55 0.42
CA GLY A 115 -13.74 -4.00 0.63
C GLY A 115 -14.19 -3.98 2.11
N GLN A 116 -13.64 -4.85 2.96
CA GLN A 116 -13.90 -4.87 4.40
C GLN A 116 -12.92 -3.98 5.19
N ILE A 117 -11.61 -4.08 4.93
CA ILE A 117 -10.58 -3.34 5.66
C ILE A 117 -10.69 -1.84 5.42
N ILE A 118 -10.78 -1.42 4.15
CA ILE A 118 -10.62 -0.02 3.79
C ILE A 118 -11.68 0.87 4.45
N PRO A 119 -12.98 0.52 4.45
CA PRO A 119 -13.97 1.33 5.15
C PRO A 119 -13.79 1.37 6.66
N ASP A 120 -13.40 0.24 7.28
CA ASP A 120 -13.13 0.16 8.72
C ASP A 120 -11.95 1.07 9.10
N LEU A 121 -10.87 1.04 8.31
CA LEU A 121 -9.72 1.92 8.50
C LEU A 121 -10.09 3.39 8.32
N GLN A 122 -10.91 3.74 7.33
CA GLN A 122 -11.36 5.13 7.15
C GLN A 122 -12.24 5.61 8.31
N ALA A 123 -13.14 4.76 8.79
CA ALA A 123 -13.98 5.07 9.94
C ALA A 123 -13.14 5.29 11.21
N GLU A 124 -12.04 4.56 11.34
CA GLU A 124 -11.11 4.72 12.46
C GLU A 124 -10.19 5.94 12.30
N ALA A 125 -9.69 6.21 11.09
CA ALA A 125 -8.88 7.38 10.78
C ALA A 125 -9.58 8.70 11.14
N ALA A 126 -10.90 8.75 10.96
CA ALA A 126 -11.72 9.89 11.37
C ALA A 126 -11.68 10.18 12.89
N ARG A 127 -11.28 9.22 13.72
CA ARG A 127 -11.23 9.34 15.19
C ARG A 127 -9.83 9.22 15.77
N ASN A 128 -8.84 8.82 14.96
CA ASN A 128 -7.47 8.56 15.38
C ASN A 128 -6.46 9.18 14.40
N PRO A 129 -5.83 10.32 14.76
CA PRO A 129 -4.87 11.01 13.93
C PRO A 129 -3.68 10.16 13.48
N ASP A 130 -3.17 9.27 14.33
CA ASP A 130 -2.03 8.40 14.00
C ASP A 130 -2.41 7.40 12.89
N ILE A 131 -3.67 6.95 12.87
CA ILE A 131 -4.20 6.08 11.83
C ILE A 131 -4.37 6.85 10.53
N ALA A 132 -4.90 8.07 10.59
CA ALA A 132 -5.02 8.94 9.43
C ALA A 132 -3.65 9.23 8.80
N GLU A 133 -2.64 9.60 9.61
CA GLU A 133 -1.29 9.90 9.14
C GLU A 133 -0.65 8.66 8.48
N ALA A 134 -0.75 7.50 9.13
CA ALA A 134 -0.17 6.27 8.61
C ALA A 134 -0.86 5.78 7.33
N MET A 135 -2.19 5.95 7.22
CA MET A 135 -2.93 5.69 5.97
C MET A 135 -2.51 6.64 4.86
N GLN A 136 -2.44 7.95 5.15
CA GLN A 136 -2.00 8.92 4.16
C GLN A 136 -0.58 8.64 3.67
N LYS A 137 0.33 8.28 4.59
CA LYS A 137 1.70 7.90 4.25
C LYS A 137 1.72 6.65 3.36
N ALA A 138 0.99 5.60 3.71
CA ALA A 138 0.93 4.38 2.92
C ALA A 138 0.30 4.59 1.54
N LEU A 139 -0.72 5.46 1.43
CA LEU A 139 -1.34 5.83 0.16
C LEU A 139 -0.39 6.66 -0.70
N ARG A 140 0.29 7.66 -0.14
CA ARG A 140 1.35 8.41 -0.83
C ARG A 140 2.45 7.48 -1.32
N GLU A 141 3.07 6.71 -0.43
CA GLU A 141 4.17 5.81 -0.80
C GLU A 141 3.78 4.73 -1.83
N GLY A 142 2.53 4.25 -1.82
CA GLY A 142 2.04 3.21 -2.73
C GLY A 142 1.44 3.71 -4.05
N GLN A 143 0.68 4.82 -4.03
CA GLN A 143 0.00 5.38 -5.20
C GLN A 143 0.87 6.37 -5.97
N ASP A 144 1.75 7.12 -5.28
CA ASP A 144 2.65 8.11 -5.89
C ASP A 144 3.67 7.45 -6.82
N SER A 145 3.87 6.13 -6.76
CA SER A 145 4.79 5.44 -7.65
C SER A 145 4.23 5.27 -9.07
N VAL A 146 3.01 4.73 -9.19
CA VAL A 146 2.44 4.35 -10.49
C VAL A 146 1.70 5.52 -11.12
N ALA A 147 0.81 6.19 -10.37
CA ALA A 147 0.02 7.28 -10.92
C ALA A 147 0.88 8.50 -11.26
N SER A 148 1.84 8.87 -10.40
CA SER A 148 2.80 9.93 -10.72
C SER A 148 3.72 9.53 -11.88
N GLY A 149 4.05 8.24 -12.01
CA GLY A 149 4.76 7.71 -13.18
C GLY A 149 3.99 7.92 -14.49
N ILE A 150 2.67 7.67 -14.49
CA ILE A 150 1.78 7.93 -15.63
C ILE A 150 1.73 9.44 -15.94
N VAL A 151 1.60 10.28 -14.92
CA VAL A 151 1.60 11.76 -15.08
C VAL A 151 2.92 12.22 -15.69
N ALA A 152 4.05 11.77 -15.14
CA ALA A 152 5.38 12.11 -15.64
C ALA A 152 5.59 11.66 -17.10
N ALA A 153 5.14 10.45 -17.45
CA ALA A 153 5.21 9.94 -18.81
C ALA A 153 4.33 10.75 -19.78
N ALA A 154 3.13 11.13 -19.35
CA ALA A 154 2.24 11.97 -20.15
C ALA A 154 2.80 13.39 -20.36
N VAL A 155 3.44 13.99 -19.34
CA VAL A 155 4.18 15.25 -19.48
C VAL A 155 5.32 15.09 -20.48
N ALA A 156 6.12 14.03 -20.37
CA ALA A 156 7.24 13.76 -21.28
C ALA A 156 6.79 13.58 -22.73
N ARG A 157 5.59 13.01 -22.95
CA ARG A 157 4.96 12.87 -24.28
C ARG A 157 4.28 14.16 -24.77
N GLY A 158 4.19 15.20 -23.94
CA GLY A 158 3.48 16.44 -24.26
C GLY A 158 1.96 16.29 -24.30
N GLU A 159 1.42 15.25 -23.68
CA GLU A 159 -0.04 15.04 -23.62
C GLU A 159 -0.72 15.96 -22.61
N ILE A 160 0.01 16.43 -21.58
CA ILE A 160 -0.47 17.34 -20.53
C ILE A 160 0.61 18.38 -20.20
N GLY A 161 0.23 19.50 -19.59
CA GLY A 161 1.13 20.60 -19.26
C GLY A 161 2.20 20.21 -18.22
N ALA A 162 3.43 20.69 -18.40
CA ALA A 162 4.53 20.44 -17.45
C ALA A 162 4.37 21.15 -16.10
N ALA A 163 3.48 22.15 -16.02
CA ALA A 163 3.16 22.90 -14.80
C ALA A 163 1.97 22.30 -14.04
N ILE A 164 1.53 21.07 -14.39
CA ILE A 164 0.39 20.43 -13.75
C ILE A 164 0.64 20.24 -12.25
N ASP A 165 -0.35 20.62 -11.45
CA ASP A 165 -0.37 20.30 -10.03
C ASP A 165 -0.50 18.77 -9.88
N THR A 166 0.58 18.14 -9.41
CA THR A 166 0.64 16.68 -9.30
C THR A 166 -0.33 16.16 -8.24
N ASP A 167 -0.52 16.87 -7.13
CA ASP A 167 -1.43 16.43 -6.07
C ASP A 167 -2.89 16.45 -6.60
N LEU A 168 -3.27 17.53 -7.28
CA LEU A 168 -4.57 17.61 -7.94
C LEU A 168 -4.75 16.53 -9.02
N ALA A 169 -3.71 16.24 -9.80
CA ALA A 169 -3.75 15.18 -10.79
C ALA A 169 -3.99 13.81 -10.15
N LEU A 170 -3.29 13.50 -9.04
CA LEU A 170 -3.45 12.26 -8.30
C LEU A 170 -4.86 12.13 -7.68
N ASP A 171 -5.41 13.22 -7.16
CA ASP A 171 -6.79 13.28 -6.65
C ASP A 171 -7.81 12.98 -7.75
N LEU A 172 -7.65 13.56 -8.93
CA LEU A 172 -8.51 13.31 -10.10
C LEU A 172 -8.38 11.86 -10.61
N ILE A 173 -7.17 11.30 -10.55
CA ILE A 173 -6.94 9.91 -10.95
C ILE A 173 -7.63 8.97 -9.96
N SER A 174 -7.37 9.11 -8.66
CA SER A 174 -7.77 8.11 -7.66
C SER A 174 -9.19 8.30 -7.12
N GLY A 175 -9.61 9.55 -6.93
CA GLY A 175 -10.84 9.92 -6.23
C GLY A 175 -12.12 9.34 -6.84
N PRO A 176 -12.40 9.49 -8.15
CA PRO A 176 -13.64 9.01 -8.75
C PRO A 176 -13.84 7.50 -8.66
N LEU A 177 -12.78 6.72 -8.83
CA LEU A 177 -12.83 5.26 -8.69
C LEU A 177 -13.03 4.87 -7.23
N TYR A 178 -12.31 5.52 -6.31
CA TYR A 178 -12.44 5.31 -4.88
C TYR A 178 -13.87 5.60 -4.38
N TRP A 179 -14.44 6.75 -4.77
CA TRP A 179 -15.82 7.12 -4.45
C TRP A 179 -16.81 6.03 -4.85
N ARG A 180 -16.69 5.55 -6.10
CA ARG A 180 -17.60 4.51 -6.61
C ARG A 180 -17.43 3.17 -5.91
N ALA A 181 -16.18 2.74 -5.68
CA ALA A 181 -15.87 1.41 -5.18
C ALA A 181 -16.04 1.30 -3.65
N VAL A 182 -15.65 2.32 -2.90
CA VAL A 182 -15.55 2.27 -1.43
C VAL A 182 -16.68 3.01 -0.74
N VAL A 183 -17.08 4.19 -1.25
CA VAL A 183 -18.14 5.00 -0.63
C VAL A 183 -19.51 4.51 -1.09
N VAL A 184 -19.73 4.45 -2.40
CA VAL A 184 -21.01 3.97 -2.97
C VAL A 184 -21.19 2.45 -2.82
N ARG A 185 -20.08 1.70 -2.76
CA ARG A 185 -20.05 0.22 -2.63
C ARG A 185 -20.88 -0.50 -3.71
N GLY A 186 -20.78 -0.05 -4.96
CA GLY A 186 -21.49 -0.68 -6.07
C GLY A 186 -20.99 -2.12 -6.31
N PRO A 187 -21.86 -3.16 -6.35
CA PRO A 187 -21.44 -4.56 -6.45
C PRO A 187 -20.77 -4.90 -7.79
N LYS A 188 -21.05 -4.13 -8.85
CA LYS A 188 -20.42 -4.27 -10.17
C LYS A 188 -20.41 -2.93 -10.89
N LEU A 189 -19.27 -2.57 -11.49
CA LEU A 189 -19.20 -1.40 -12.35
C LEU A 189 -19.90 -1.68 -13.69
N PRO A 190 -20.65 -0.71 -14.25
CA PRO A 190 -21.26 -0.85 -15.56
C PRO A 190 -20.22 -1.18 -16.64
N LYS A 191 -20.66 -1.87 -17.70
CA LYS A 191 -19.81 -2.13 -18.86
C LYS A 191 -19.31 -0.80 -19.44
N GLY A 192 -18.00 -0.71 -19.71
CA GLY A 192 -17.38 0.50 -20.25
C GLY A 192 -17.10 1.60 -19.22
N TYR A 193 -17.49 1.44 -17.95
CA TYR A 193 -17.29 2.47 -16.92
C TYR A 193 -15.82 2.88 -16.78
N LEU A 194 -14.90 1.93 -16.69
CA LEU A 194 -13.47 2.22 -16.50
C LEU A 194 -12.86 2.92 -17.72
N ALA A 195 -13.31 2.58 -18.93
CA ALA A 195 -12.87 3.25 -20.15
C ALA A 195 -13.41 4.68 -20.22
N GLY A 196 -14.69 4.88 -19.88
CA GLY A 196 -15.28 6.22 -19.79
C GLY A 196 -14.60 7.07 -18.73
N LEU A 197 -14.26 6.47 -17.58
CA LEU A 197 -13.52 7.16 -16.52
C LEU A 197 -12.10 7.53 -16.98
N ALA A 198 -11.35 6.62 -17.60
CA ALA A 198 -10.02 6.90 -18.15
C ALA A 198 -10.04 8.09 -19.11
N ARG A 199 -11.00 8.12 -20.02
CA ARG A 199 -11.19 9.22 -20.97
C ARG A 199 -11.54 10.54 -20.29
N ALA A 200 -12.46 10.51 -19.33
CA ALA A 200 -12.87 11.70 -18.60
C ALA A 200 -11.72 12.28 -17.77
N THR A 201 -10.99 11.43 -17.06
CA THR A 201 -9.80 11.82 -16.28
C THR A 201 -8.72 12.37 -17.22
N ALA A 202 -8.40 11.70 -18.33
CA ALA A 202 -7.42 12.21 -19.29
C ALA A 202 -7.83 13.59 -19.86
N GLY A 203 -9.11 13.77 -20.17
CA GLY A 203 -9.66 15.06 -20.60
C GLY A 203 -9.53 16.15 -19.54
N ALA A 204 -9.78 15.83 -18.28
CA ALA A 204 -9.61 16.76 -17.16
C ALA A 204 -8.14 17.15 -16.96
N LEU A 205 -7.21 16.18 -16.97
CA LEU A 205 -5.78 16.45 -16.83
C LEU A 205 -5.20 17.29 -17.98
N ARG A 206 -5.75 17.14 -19.20
CA ARG A 206 -5.39 17.96 -20.36
C ARG A 206 -5.89 19.40 -20.28
N ALA A 207 -6.91 19.65 -19.46
CA ALA A 207 -7.51 20.97 -19.29
C ALA A 207 -6.87 21.77 -18.13
N LEU A 208 -6.01 21.14 -17.33
CA LEU A 208 -5.16 21.78 -16.31
C LEU A 208 -3.89 22.34 -16.96
#